data_AF-A0AAD6XP05-F1
#
_entry.id   AF-A0AAD6XP05-F1
#
_cell.length_a   1.000
_cell.length_b   1.000
_cell.length_c   1.000
_cell.angle_alpha   90.00
_cell.angle_beta   90.00
_cell.angle_gamma   90.00
#
_symmetry.space_group_name_H-M   'P 1'
#
loop_
_entity.id
_entity.type
_entity.pdbx_description
1 polymer ?
#
loop_
_entity_poly.entity_id
_entity_poly.type
_entity_poly.pdbx_seq_one_letter_code
_entity_poly.pdbx_strand_id
1 'polypeptide(L)' 'MSSARDADRISSAAQTLDILHEMSQLLNTHLDKETLTTCVRMIESGVNPEALAAVIHELRRENGRVDESKVDGR' A
#
# COMPACT_ATOMS: atom_id res chain seq x y z
N MET A 1 -8.66 -29.02 -16.80
CA MET A 1 -9.65 -27.92 -16.66
C MET A 1 -9.43 -27.02 -15.43
N SER A 2 -8.50 -27.31 -14.50
CA SER A 2 -8.22 -26.42 -13.34
C SER A 2 -7.38 -25.19 -13.72
N SER A 3 -6.31 -25.38 -14.50
CA SER A 3 -5.29 -24.35 -14.77
C SER A 3 -5.81 -23.08 -15.48
N ALA A 4 -6.88 -23.17 -16.28
CA ALA A 4 -7.46 -22.01 -16.95
C ALA A 4 -8.17 -21.08 -15.94
N ARG A 5 -8.90 -21.66 -14.97
CA ARG A 5 -9.58 -20.89 -13.92
C ARG A 5 -8.59 -20.22 -12.97
N ASP A 6 -7.47 -20.88 -12.69
CA ASP A 6 -6.40 -20.31 -11.88
C ASP A 6 -5.74 -19.13 -12.59
N ALA A 7 -5.50 -19.22 -13.91
CA ALA A 7 -5.01 -18.10 -14.72
C ALA A 7 -5.99 -16.92 -14.75
N ASP A 8 -7.30 -17.19 -14.90
CA ASP A 8 -8.33 -16.15 -14.88
C ASP A 8 -8.38 -15.42 -13.52
N ARG A 9 -8.26 -16.16 -12.41
CA ARG A 9 -8.20 -15.58 -11.05
C ARG A 9 -6.97 -14.70 -10.85
N ILE A 10 -5.80 -15.16 -11.29
CA ILE A 10 -4.55 -14.39 -11.18
C ILE A 10 -4.66 -13.10 -12.00
N SER A 11 -5.19 -13.19 -13.22
CA SER A 11 -5.42 -12.02 -14.08
C SER A 11 -6.38 -11.02 -13.41
N SER A 12 -7.51 -11.49 -12.90
CA SER A 12 -8.49 -10.65 -12.20
C SER A 12 -7.89 -9.95 -10.98
N ALA A 13 -7.10 -10.67 -10.17
CA ALA A 13 -6.46 -10.09 -8.98
C ALA A 13 -5.44 -9.01 -9.36
N ALA A 14 -4.66 -9.23 -10.42
CA ALA A 14 -3.73 -8.23 -10.93
C ALA A 14 -4.48 -6.96 -11.40
N GLN A 15 -5.56 -7.12 -12.15
CA GLN A 15 -6.39 -5.99 -12.60
C GLN A 15 -7.01 -5.23 -11.42
N THR A 16 -7.48 -5.92 -10.37
CA THR A 16 -8.00 -5.27 -9.17
C THR A 16 -6.93 -4.44 -8.49
N LEU A 17 -5.71 -4.96 -8.33
CA LEU A 17 -4.60 -4.21 -7.74
C LEU A 17 -4.20 -2.99 -8.58
N ASP A 18 -4.24 -3.11 -9.91
CA ASP A 18 -3.95 -1.98 -10.81
C ASP A 18 -4.98 -0.85 -10.63
N ILE A 19 -6.27 -1.18 -10.60
CA ILE A 19 -7.34 -0.21 -10.35
C ILE A 19 -7.17 0.46 -8.99
N LEU A 20 -6.90 -0.32 -7.94
CA LEU A 20 -6.66 0.23 -6.60
C LEU A 20 -5.45 1.17 -6.57
N HIS A 21 -4.40 0.85 -7.34
CA HIS A 21 -3.23 1.71 -7.44
C HIS A 21 -3.53 3.02 -8.16
N GLU A 22 -4.29 2.99 -9.26
CA GLU A 22 -4.74 4.20 -9.95
C GLU A 22 -5.60 5.09 -9.03
N MET A 23 -6.55 4.49 -8.29
CA MET A 23 -7.34 5.21 -7.29
C MET A 23 -6.44 5.87 -6.23
N SER A 24 -5.43 5.15 -5.75
CA SER A 24 -4.45 5.65 -4.78
C SER A 24 -3.66 6.86 -5.31
N GLN A 25 -3.26 6.84 -6.59
CA GLN A 25 -2.59 7.98 -7.22
C GLN A 25 -3.53 9.19 -7.34
N LEU A 26 -4.77 8.97 -7.79
CA LEU A 26 -5.77 10.05 -7.91
C LEU A 26 -6.07 10.71 -6.56
N LEU A 27 -6.10 9.92 -5.49
CA LEU A 27 -6.31 10.40 -4.12
C LEU A 27 -5.04 10.95 -3.46
N ASN A 28 -3.91 10.96 -4.16
CA ASN A 28 -2.62 11.41 -3.64
C ASN A 28 -2.27 10.75 -2.29
N THR A 29 -2.53 9.44 -2.14
CA THR A 29 -2.12 8.72 -0.92
C THR A 29 -0.61 8.49 -0.88
N HIS A 30 0.06 8.64 -2.02
CA HIS A 30 1.50 8.42 -2.20
C HIS A 30 1.93 6.98 -1.81
N LEU A 31 1.05 5.99 -1.98
CA LEU A 31 1.42 4.58 -1.84
C LEU A 31 1.90 4.03 -3.18
N ASP A 32 3.11 3.50 -3.20
CA ASP A 32 3.62 2.71 -4.31
C ASP A 32 2.90 1.34 -4.37
N LYS A 33 3.05 0.62 -5.49
CA LYS A 33 2.31 -0.61 -5.74
C LYS A 33 2.66 -1.74 -4.77
N GLU A 34 3.90 -1.80 -4.29
CA GLU A 34 4.34 -2.81 -3.33
C GLU A 34 3.74 -2.56 -1.94
N THR A 35 3.81 -1.31 -1.46
CA THR A 35 3.18 -0.94 -0.18
C THR A 35 1.67 -1.13 -0.22
N LEU A 36 1.00 -0.73 -1.32
CA LEU A 36 -0.45 -0.92 -1.47
C LEU A 36 -0.83 -2.41 -1.42
N THR A 37 -0.07 -3.26 -2.12
CA THR A 37 -0.28 -4.72 -2.10
C THR A 37 -0.17 -5.26 -0.67
N THR A 38 0.80 -4.77 0.10
CA THR A 38 0.97 -5.15 1.50
C THR A 38 -0.22 -4.71 2.35
N CYS A 39 -0.71 -3.48 2.18
CA CYS A 39 -1.90 -2.99 2.86
C CYS A 39 -3.14 -3.84 2.55
N VAL A 40 -3.36 -4.21 1.29
CA VAL A 40 -4.47 -5.08 0.88
C VAL A 40 -4.38 -6.43 1.60
N ARG A 41 -3.21 -7.07 1.61
CA ARG A 41 -3.02 -8.36 2.30
C ARG A 41 -3.27 -8.27 3.81
N MET A 42 -2.88 -7.16 4.44
CA MET A 42 -3.15 -6.93 5.86
C MET A 42 -4.65 -6.79 6.12
N ILE A 43 -5.35 -6.02 5.28
CA ILE A 43 -6.81 -5.81 5.40
C ILE A 43 -7.56 -7.14 5.15
N GLU A 44 -7.16 -7.93 4.15
CA GLU A 44 -7.70 -9.27 3.89
C GLU A 44 -7.45 -10.24 5.06
N SER A 45 -6.38 -10.02 5.83
CA SER A 45 -6.08 -10.79 7.04
C SER A 45 -6.86 -10.30 8.28
N GLY A 46 -7.74 -9.30 8.12
CA GLY A 46 -8.60 -8.78 9.18
C GLY A 46 -8.07 -7.53 9.90
N VAL A 47 -7.00 -6.90 9.40
CA VAL A 47 -6.52 -5.62 9.96
C VAL A 47 -7.52 -4.51 9.65
N ASN A 48 -7.83 -3.68 10.64
CA ASN A 48 -8.68 -2.50 10.46
C ASN A 48 -7.98 -1.47 9.54
N PRO A 49 -8.61 -1.03 8.42
CA PRO A 49 -8.01 -0.08 7.48
C PRO A 49 -7.70 1.31 8.08
N GLU A 50 -8.54 1.80 8.99
CA GLU A 50 -8.39 3.12 9.62
C GLU A 50 -7.16 3.13 10.56
N ALA A 51 -7.01 2.05 11.35
CA ALA A 51 -5.84 1.87 12.21
C ALA A 51 -4.55 1.72 11.39
N LEU A 52 -4.60 0.98 10.27
CA LEU A 52 -3.46 0.84 9.37
C LEU A 52 -3.05 2.18 8.75
N ALA A 53 -4.02 3.00 8.32
CA ALA A 53 -3.75 4.34 7.81
C ALA A 53 -3.07 5.22 8.87
N ALA A 54 -3.55 5.19 10.11
CA ALA A 54 -2.93 5.93 11.22
C ALA A 54 -1.45 5.53 11.43
N VAL A 55 -1.14 4.24 11.39
CA VAL A 55 0.23 3.72 11.50
C VAL A 55 1.10 4.19 10.33
N ILE A 56 0.59 4.12 9.09
CA ILE A 56 1.33 4.58 7.90
C ILE A 56 1.64 6.08 8.00
N HIS A 57 0.69 6.90 8.45
CA HIS A 57 0.90 8.32 8.67
C HIS A 57 1.96 8.59 9.74
N GLU A 58 1.95 7.83 10.84
CA GLU A 58 2.94 7.95 11.91
C GLU A 58 4.35 7.64 11.41
N LEU A 59 4.53 6.50 10.74
CA LEU A 59 5.84 6.08 10.21
C LEU A 59 6.42 7.08 9.20
N ARG A 60 5.57 7.67 8.35
CA ARG A 60 6.00 8.71 7.40
C ARG A 60 6.43 9.98 8.11
N ARG A 61 5.70 10.37 9.16
CA ARG A 61 6.05 11.53 9.99
C ARG A 61 7.38 11.32 10.69
N GLU A 62 7.62 10.14 11.26
CA GLU A 62 8.86 9.81 11.94
C GLU A 62 10.06 9.85 10.97
N ASN A 63 9.92 9.25 9.78
CA ASN A 63 10.96 9.29 8.76
C ASN A 63 11.32 10.71 8.30
N GLY A 64 10.32 11.59 8.15
CA GLY A 64 10.57 13.01 7.81
C GLY A 64 11.39 13.73 8.89
N ARG A 65 11.12 13.45 10.17
CA ARG A 65 11.85 14.04 11.31
C ARG A 65 13.29 13.53 11.43
N VAL A 66 13.52 12.27 11.07
CA VAL A 66 14.87 11.68 11.04
C VAL A 66 15.74 12.33 9.95
N ASP A 67 15.14 12.77 8.85
CA ASP A 67 15.86 13.49 7.78
C ASP A 67 16.28 14.90 8.23
N GLU A 68 15.36 15.64 8.89
CA GLU A 68 15.64 16.98 9.43
C GLU A 68 16.75 16.99 10.49
N SER A 69 16.81 15.94 11.32
CA SER A 69 17.81 15.81 12.39
C SER A 69 19.25 15.59 11.88
N LYS A 70 19.43 15.22 10.60
CA LYS A 70 20.75 15.03 9.99
C LYS A 70 21.32 16.31 9.37
N VAL A 71 20.50 17.34 9.14
CA VAL A 71 20.91 18.56 8.43
C VAL A 71 21.56 19.59 9.36
N ASP A 72 21.24 19.58 10.66
CA ASP A 72 21.73 20.56 11.65
C ASP A 72 23.10 20.19 12.28
N GLY A 73 23.82 19.25 11.66
CA GLY A 73 25.09 18.72 12.15
C GLY A 73 26.34 19.23 11.42
N ARG A 74 26.28 20.36 10.69
CA ARG A 74 27.42 20.88 9.93
C ARG A 74 27.70 22.36 10.17
#